data_AF-A0A4Q9QCV6-F1
#
_entry.id   AF-A0A4Q9QCV6-F1
#
_cell.length_a   1.000
_cell.length_b   1.000
_cell.length_c   1.000
_cell.angle_alpha   90.00
_cell.angle_beta   90.00
_cell.angle_gamma   90.00
#
_symmetry.space_group_name_H-M   'P 1'
#
loop_
_entity.id
_entity.type
_entity.pdbx_description
1 polymer ?
#
loop_
_entity_poly.entity_id
_entity_poly.type
_entity_poly.pdbx_seq_one_letter_code
_entity_poly.pdbx_strand_id
1 'polypeptide(L)'
;MARDKYRCVFTHKPDGDSVLGGVVSVDLQTLRASGGAVDLQVAHIISQSLTADVGGMTRSARGKLQWASSAAAVLDRFAGIEIESILRNLDVHNPLNAFMTSHDPHFLFNGLDMWLTPSKARPLFVN
;
A
#
# COMPACT_ATOMS: atom_id res chain seq x y z
N MET A 1 -1.13 3.01 10.12
CA MET A 1 -1.85 4.22 10.58
C MET A 1 -0.93 5.41 10.90
N ALA A 2 -0.03 5.34 11.89
CA ALA A 2 0.84 6.48 12.24
C ALA A 2 1.79 6.93 11.12
N ARG A 3 2.32 5.99 10.30
CA ARG A 3 3.18 6.30 9.15
C ARG A 3 2.53 7.29 8.17
N ASP A 4 1.25 7.06 7.86
CA ASP A 4 0.48 7.88 6.93
C ASP A 4 -0.26 9.02 7.66
N LYS A 5 0.08 9.26 8.94
CA LYS A 5 -0.50 10.29 9.81
C LYS A 5 -2.04 10.30 9.82
N TYR A 6 -2.64 9.10 9.78
CA TYR A 6 -4.10 8.92 9.73
C TYR A 6 -4.75 9.68 8.56
N ARG A 7 -4.10 9.65 7.39
CA ARG A 7 -4.60 10.26 6.16
C ARG A 7 -4.58 9.25 5.01
N CYS A 8 -5.50 9.44 4.07
CA CYS A 8 -5.47 8.74 2.80
C CYS A 8 -4.22 9.15 2.02
N VAL A 9 -3.45 8.17 1.53
CA VAL A 9 -2.20 8.43 0.78
C VAL A 9 -2.44 9.17 -0.53
N PHE A 10 -3.63 9.05 -1.12
CA PHE A 10 -3.96 9.64 -2.43
C PHE A 10 -4.62 11.02 -2.33
N THR A 11 -5.53 11.20 -1.38
CA THR A 11 -6.34 12.41 -1.28
C THR A 11 -5.92 13.31 -0.12
N HIS A 12 -5.04 12.83 0.75
CA HIS A 12 -4.61 13.48 2.00
C HIS A 12 -5.74 13.80 2.99
N LYS A 13 -6.96 13.34 2.71
CA LYS A 13 -8.11 13.49 3.62
C LYS A 13 -7.84 12.74 4.93
N PRO A 14 -8.15 13.35 6.08
CA PRO A 14 -7.98 12.72 7.39
C PRO A 14 -9.02 11.63 7.63
N ASP A 15 -8.66 10.71 8.51
CA ASP A 15 -9.56 9.68 9.04
C ASP A 15 -10.67 10.28 9.91
N GLY A 16 -11.92 9.89 9.67
CA GLY A 16 -13.09 10.40 10.38
C GLY A 16 -13.06 10.12 11.88
N ASP A 17 -12.84 8.87 12.25
CA ASP A 17 -12.79 8.44 13.65
C ASP A 17 -11.63 9.09 14.39
N SER A 18 -10.47 9.23 13.74
CA SER A 18 -9.31 9.89 14.33
C SER A 18 -9.52 11.39 14.54
N VAL A 19 -10.33 12.06 13.69
CA VAL A 19 -10.72 13.47 13.89
C VAL A 19 -11.71 13.58 15.05
N LEU A 20 -12.75 12.74 15.09
CA LEU A 20 -13.76 12.75 16.15
C LEU A 20 -13.17 12.41 17.52
N GLY A 21 -12.23 11.47 17.57
CA GLY A 21 -11.51 11.08 18.78
C GLY A 21 -10.39 12.03 19.20
N GLY A 22 -10.14 13.12 18.46
CA GLY A 22 -9.11 14.11 18.79
C GLY A 22 -7.66 13.64 18.57
N VAL A 23 -7.45 12.51 17.89
CA VAL A 23 -6.12 11.98 17.52
C VAL A 23 -5.48 12.83 16.42
N VAL A 24 -6.28 13.33 15.49
CA VAL A 24 -5.84 14.22 14.40
C VAL A 24 -6.50 15.58 14.58
N SER A 25 -5.68 16.60 14.80
CA SER A 25 -6.14 17.99 14.81
C SER A 25 -6.16 18.55 13.39
N VAL A 26 -7.34 18.98 12.92
CA VAL A 26 -7.55 19.67 11.64
C VAL A 26 -8.55 20.79 11.88
N ASP A 27 -8.28 21.99 11.37
CA ASP A 27 -9.25 23.07 11.46
C ASP A 27 -10.44 22.83 10.50
N LEU A 28 -11.60 23.38 10.87
CA LEU A 28 -12.85 23.21 10.13
C LEU A 28 -12.80 23.75 8.69
N GLN A 29 -11.97 24.77 8.41
CA GLN A 29 -11.86 25.29 7.05
C GLN A 29 -11.06 24.35 6.16
N THR A 30 -9.92 23.85 6.64
CA THR A 30 -9.12 22.85 5.94
C THR A 30 -9.92 21.57 5.71
N LEU A 31 -10.70 21.13 6.70
CA LEU A 31 -11.54 19.93 6.56
C LEU A 31 -12.64 20.12 5.50
N ARG A 32 -13.26 21.30 5.44
CA ARG A 32 -14.25 21.61 4.40
C ARG A 32 -13.61 21.73 3.02
N ALA A 33 -12.46 22.39 2.93
CA ALA A 33 -11.71 22.53 1.68
C ALA A 33 -11.23 21.18 1.12
N SER A 34 -10.90 20.21 1.98
CA SER A 34 -10.58 18.84 1.55
C SER A 34 -11.81 18.01 1.21
N GLY A 35 -13.03 18.55 1.30
CA GLY A 35 -14.27 17.81 1.09
C GLY A 35 -14.51 16.75 2.16
N GLY A 36 -14.21 17.07 3.42
CA GLY A 36 -14.47 16.25 4.60
C GLY A 36 -13.36 15.27 5.00
N ALA A 37 -13.64 14.55 6.09
CA ALA A 37 -12.91 13.35 6.49
C ALA A 37 -13.44 12.12 5.73
N VAL A 38 -12.69 11.02 5.78
CA VAL A 38 -13.05 9.74 5.13
C VAL A 38 -12.77 8.58 6.08
N ASP A 39 -13.44 7.46 5.85
CA ASP A 39 -13.09 6.21 6.52
C ASP A 39 -11.85 5.62 5.85
N LEU A 40 -10.78 5.46 6.63
CA LEU A 40 -9.56 4.84 6.11
C LEU A 40 -9.59 3.33 6.22
N GLN A 41 -9.08 2.69 5.17
CA GLN A 41 -8.88 1.26 5.05
C GLN A 41 -7.39 0.98 4.86
N VAL A 42 -6.95 -0.18 5.34
CA VAL A 42 -5.59 -0.68 5.08
C VAL A 42 -5.61 -1.43 3.75
N ALA A 43 -4.90 -0.90 2.76
CA ALA A 43 -4.63 -1.60 1.52
C ALA A 43 -3.24 -2.25 1.60
N HIS A 44 -3.16 -3.52 1.18
CA HIS A 44 -1.90 -4.24 1.08
C HIS A 44 -1.40 -4.22 -0.37
N ILE A 45 -0.12 -3.87 -0.55
CA ILE A 45 0.59 -3.92 -1.84
C ILE A 45 0.60 -5.37 -2.33
N ILE A 46 1.06 -6.27 -1.48
CA ILE A 46 0.97 -7.72 -1.66
C ILE A 46 -0.04 -8.24 -0.65
N SER A 47 -1.25 -8.57 -1.12
CA SER A 47 -2.36 -8.96 -0.25
C SER A 47 -2.26 -10.37 0.35
N GLN A 48 -1.24 -11.15 -0.02
CA GLN A 48 -1.04 -12.52 0.44
C GLN A 48 0.43 -12.82 0.71
N SER A 49 0.68 -13.77 1.60
CA SER A 49 2.02 -14.31 1.78
C SER A 49 2.49 -15.00 0.49
N LEU A 50 3.72 -14.69 0.07
CA LEU A 50 4.37 -15.32 -1.08
C LEU A 50 4.81 -16.76 -0.80
N THR A 51 4.79 -17.18 0.47
CA THR A 51 5.18 -18.53 0.91
C THR A 51 3.98 -19.44 1.15
N ALA A 52 2.75 -18.91 1.07
CA ALA A 52 1.56 -19.66 1.41
C ALA A 52 0.86 -20.17 0.16
N ASP A 53 0.89 -21.49 -0.02
CA ASP A 53 0.10 -22.21 -1.01
C ASP A 53 -1.36 -22.24 -0.52
N VAL A 54 -2.16 -21.23 -0.87
CA VAL A 54 -3.51 -21.06 -0.28
C VAL A 54 -4.60 -21.11 -1.35
N GLY A 55 -5.36 -22.21 -1.31
CA GLY A 55 -6.66 -22.31 -1.97
C GLY A 55 -7.64 -21.25 -1.43
N GLY A 56 -8.43 -20.64 -2.33
CA GLY A 56 -9.38 -19.56 -1.97
C GLY A 56 -8.99 -18.16 -2.46
N MET A 57 -7.87 -18.04 -3.19
CA MET A 57 -7.40 -16.77 -3.75
C MET A 57 -8.36 -16.23 -4.84
N THR A 58 -8.79 -14.97 -4.71
CA THR A 58 -9.54 -14.28 -5.77
C THR A 58 -8.67 -14.12 -7.03
N ARG A 59 -9.30 -14.00 -8.20
CA ARG A 59 -8.56 -13.86 -9.47
C ARG A 59 -7.60 -12.65 -9.44
N SER A 60 -8.03 -11.53 -8.89
CA SER A 60 -7.20 -10.31 -8.79
C SER A 60 -6.04 -10.47 -7.82
N ALA A 61 -6.24 -11.15 -6.69
CA ALA A 61 -5.15 -11.47 -5.76
C ALA A 61 -4.11 -12.40 -6.40
N ARG A 62 -4.54 -13.37 -7.21
CA ARG A 62 -3.62 -14.24 -7.98
C ARG A 62 -2.84 -13.47 -9.03
N GLY A 63 -3.48 -12.55 -9.74
CA GLY A 63 -2.82 -11.65 -10.70
C GLY A 63 -1.77 -10.77 -10.03
N LYS A 64 -2.08 -10.20 -8.87
CA LYS A 64 -1.12 -9.43 -8.05
C LYS A 64 0.08 -10.27 -7.62
N LEU A 65 -0.17 -11.48 -7.14
CA LEU A 65 0.89 -12.40 -6.71
C LEU A 65 1.81 -12.77 -7.88
N GLN A 66 1.23 -13.15 -9.02
CA GLN A 66 1.99 -13.47 -10.24
C GLN A 66 2.80 -12.27 -10.74
N TRP A 67 2.22 -11.07 -10.75
CA TRP A 67 2.94 -9.85 -11.09
C TRP A 67 4.12 -9.61 -10.13
N ALA A 68 3.88 -9.66 -8.81
CA ALA A 68 4.91 -9.45 -7.80
C ALA A 68 6.04 -10.48 -7.93
N SER A 69 5.72 -11.77 -8.10
CA SER A 69 6.70 -12.83 -8.34
C SER A 69 7.47 -12.64 -9.66
N SER A 70 6.81 -12.16 -10.73
CA SER A 70 7.48 -11.90 -12.00
C SER A 70 8.44 -10.71 -11.94
N ALA A 71 8.03 -9.62 -11.28
CA ALA A 71 8.89 -8.46 -11.05
C ALA A 71 10.06 -8.82 -10.13
N ALA A 72 9.80 -9.64 -9.11
CA ALA A 72 10.82 -10.19 -8.22
C ALA A 72 11.86 -10.99 -8.99
N ALA A 73 11.43 -11.93 -9.85
CA ALA A 73 12.33 -12.76 -10.66
C ALA A 73 13.15 -11.93 -11.66
N VAL A 74 12.57 -10.89 -12.25
CA VAL A 74 13.30 -9.98 -13.16
C VAL A 74 14.38 -9.20 -12.41
N LEU A 75 14.06 -8.63 -11.27
CA LEU A 75 15.00 -7.84 -10.48
C LEU A 75 16.11 -8.72 -9.86
N ASP A 76 15.80 -9.93 -9.43
CA ASP A 76 16.79 -10.92 -8.98
C ASP A 76 17.76 -11.27 -10.11
N ARG A 77 17.22 -11.60 -11.29
CA ARG A 77 18.02 -12.03 -12.44
C ARG A 77 18.84 -10.91 -13.08
N PHE A 78 18.35 -9.67 -13.09
CA PHE A 78 18.99 -8.58 -13.86
C PHE A 78 19.61 -7.49 -12.99
N ALA A 79 19.20 -7.35 -11.74
CA ALA A 79 19.78 -6.35 -10.82
C ALA A 79 20.59 -6.99 -9.68
N GLY A 80 20.63 -8.33 -9.58
CA GLY A 80 21.32 -9.04 -8.48
C GLY A 80 20.73 -8.73 -7.11
N ILE A 81 19.48 -8.25 -7.08
CA ILE A 81 18.76 -7.94 -5.85
C ILE A 81 18.12 -9.24 -5.41
N GLU A 82 18.64 -9.85 -4.35
CA GLU A 82 18.09 -11.08 -3.79
C GLU A 82 16.74 -10.79 -3.13
N ILE A 83 15.70 -10.71 -3.96
CA ILE A 83 14.38 -10.26 -3.54
C ILE A 83 13.73 -11.26 -2.58
N GLU A 84 14.13 -12.54 -2.60
CA GLU A 84 13.73 -13.48 -1.56
C GLU A 84 14.10 -12.99 -0.15
N SER A 85 15.25 -12.34 0.05
CA SER A 85 15.63 -11.82 1.38
C SER A 85 14.71 -10.68 1.87
N ILE A 86 14.17 -9.90 0.93
CA ILE A 86 13.24 -8.79 1.17
C ILE A 86 11.82 -9.34 1.36
N LEU A 87 11.40 -10.27 0.50
CA LEU A 87 10.05 -10.84 0.47
C LEU A 87 9.81 -11.88 1.59
N ARG A 88 10.81 -12.66 2.00
CA ARG A 88 10.69 -13.61 3.14
C ARG A 88 10.37 -12.89 4.46
N ASN A 89 10.72 -11.61 4.58
CA ASN A 89 10.44 -10.76 5.74
C ASN A 89 9.26 -9.79 5.53
N LEU A 90 8.63 -9.80 4.36
CA LEU A 90 7.39 -9.08 4.11
C LEU A 90 6.21 -9.95 4.58
N ASP A 91 6.09 -10.03 5.90
CA ASP A 91 4.82 -10.39 6.54
C ASP A 91 3.69 -9.54 5.90
N VAL A 92 2.52 -10.13 5.70
CA VAL A 92 1.36 -9.40 5.17
C VAL A 92 1.04 -8.20 6.06
N HIS A 93 1.31 -8.30 7.36
CA HIS A 93 1.14 -7.22 8.33
C HIS A 93 2.33 -6.26 8.42
N ASN A 94 3.39 -6.47 7.64
CA ASN A 94 4.53 -5.55 7.62
C ASN A 94 4.05 -4.16 7.15
N PRO A 95 4.28 -3.09 7.94
CA PRO A 95 3.83 -1.76 7.55
C PRO A 95 4.43 -1.29 6.23
N LEU A 96 5.57 -1.83 5.77
CA LEU A 96 6.13 -1.55 4.44
C LEU A 96 5.30 -2.14 3.29
N ASN A 97 4.48 -3.16 3.56
CA ASN A 97 3.58 -3.81 2.59
C ASN A 97 2.18 -3.19 2.57
N ALA A 98 1.89 -2.21 3.43
CA ALA A 98 0.54 -1.67 3.56
C ALA A 98 0.53 -0.15 3.51
N PHE A 99 -0.60 0.44 3.14
CA PHE A 99 -0.84 1.88 3.22
C PHE A 99 -2.31 2.19 3.54
N MET A 100 -2.54 3.37 4.12
CA MET A 100 -3.88 3.85 4.42
C MET A 100 -4.49 4.53 3.19
N THR A 101 -5.72 4.16 2.85
CA THR A 101 -6.45 4.73 1.71
C THR A 101 -7.94 4.78 2.00
N SER A 102 -8.68 5.64 1.31
CA SER A 102 -10.15 5.60 1.31
C SER A 102 -10.66 4.42 0.47
N HIS A 103 -11.97 4.18 0.53
CA HIS A 103 -12.62 3.05 -0.14
C HIS A 103 -12.36 2.99 -1.66
N ASP A 104 -12.63 4.06 -2.41
CA ASP A 104 -12.55 3.99 -3.88
C ASP A 104 -11.14 3.67 -4.40
N PRO A 105 -10.06 4.35 -3.95
CA PRO A 105 -8.72 3.97 -4.39
C PRO A 105 -8.29 2.59 -3.86
N HIS A 106 -8.82 2.13 -2.72
CA HIS A 106 -8.58 0.75 -2.27
C HIS A 106 -9.17 -0.26 -3.26
N PHE A 107 -10.43 -0.04 -3.65
CA PHE A 107 -11.15 -0.88 -4.61
C PHE A 107 -10.40 -0.94 -5.95
N LEU A 108 -10.05 0.22 -6.51
CA LEU A 108 -9.32 0.32 -7.78
C LEU A 108 -7.93 -0.34 -7.69
N PHE A 109 -7.21 -0.13 -6.59
CA PHE A 109 -5.90 -0.73 -6.39
C PHE A 109 -5.98 -2.26 -6.29
N ASN A 110 -7.05 -2.79 -5.68
CA ASN A 110 -7.32 -4.23 -5.64
C ASN A 110 -7.76 -4.81 -6.98
N GLY A 111 -8.48 -4.03 -7.78
CA GLY A 111 -8.88 -4.37 -9.15
C GLY A 111 -7.75 -4.40 -10.16
N LEU A 112 -6.57 -3.85 -9.83
CA LEU A 112 -5.48 -3.54 -10.77
C LEU A 112 -5.83 -2.42 -11.77
N ASP A 113 -6.85 -1.63 -11.47
CA ASP A 113 -7.26 -0.46 -12.27
C ASP A 113 -6.44 0.80 -11.93
N MET A 114 -5.65 0.75 -10.87
CA MET A 114 -4.64 1.76 -10.53
C MET A 114 -3.35 1.11 -9.99
N TRP A 115 -2.22 1.78 -10.15
CA TRP A 115 -0.91 1.33 -9.66
C TRP A 115 -0.08 2.49 -9.12
N LEU A 116 0.92 2.16 -8.30
CA LEU A 116 1.87 3.12 -7.73
C LEU A 116 3.19 3.08 -8.50
N THR A 117 3.75 4.24 -8.81
CA THR A 117 5.10 4.36 -9.38
C THR A 117 6.06 4.96 -8.35
N PRO A 118 7.33 4.51 -8.30
CA PRO A 118 8.33 5.12 -7.42
C PRO A 118 8.47 6.62 -7.69
N SER A 119 8.40 7.44 -6.64
CA SER A 119 8.40 8.91 -6.78
C SER A 119 9.80 9.51 -7.07
N LYS A 120 10.87 8.74 -6.80
CA LYS A 120 12.25 9.01 -7.24
C LYS A 120 12.98 7.67 -7.40
N ALA A 121 13.64 7.44 -8.54
CA ALA A 121 14.64 6.39 -8.64
C ALA A 121 15.77 6.74 -7.67
N ARG A 122 15.89 6.02 -6.56
CA ARG A 122 17.15 6.00 -5.81
C ARG A 122 18.14 5.30 -6.74
N PRO A 123 19.26 5.91 -7.16
CA PRO A 123 20.26 5.15 -7.90
C PRO A 123 20.71 4.00 -7.01
N LEU A 124 20.57 2.78 -7.52
CA LEU A 124 20.92 1.54 -6.82
C LEU A 124 22.44 1.35 -6.64
N PHE A 125 23.24 2.37 -6.93
CA PHE A 125 24.68 2.33 -6.80
C PHE A 125 25.17 3.64 -6.16
N VAL A 126 25.52 3.55 -4.88
CA VAL A 126 26.55 4.40 -4.28
C VAL A 126 27.49 3.44 -3.56
N ASN A 127 28.75 3.46 -3.99
CA ASN A 127 29.86 2.57 -3.62
C ASN A 127 30.00 2.32 -2.11
#